data_AF-A0AA38I015-F1
#
_entry.id   AF-A0AA38I015-F1
#
_cell.length_a   1.000
_cell.length_b   1.000
_cell.length_c   1.000
_cell.angle_alpha   90.00
_cell.angle_beta   90.00
_cell.angle_gamma   90.00
#
_symmetry.space_group_name_H-M   'P 1'
#
loop_
_entity.id
_entity.type
_entity.pdbx_description
1 polymer ?
#
loop_
_entity_poly.entity_id
_entity_poly.type
_entity_poly.pdbx_seq_one_letter_code
_entity_poly.pdbx_strand_id
1 'polypeptide(L)' 'MANEAEPQQKIIITDSLKMYEDMSPYYLRETFSDIQLILSDKIIHAHKIVLAARCKYFESLLMIEPKQVRECSWKC' A
#
# COMPACT_ATOMS: atom_id res chain seq x y z
N MET A 1 -19.00 9.49 -37.99
CA MET A 1 -19.03 8.75 -36.71
C MET A 1 -17.85 9.25 -35.91
N ALA A 2 -18.08 10.03 -34.86
CA ALA A 2 -17.02 10.71 -34.12
C ALA A 2 -16.23 9.69 -33.27
N ASN A 3 -14.91 9.65 -33.46
CA ASN A 3 -14.00 9.04 -32.50
C ASN A 3 -13.82 10.03 -31.36
N GLU A 4 -14.64 9.89 -30.31
CA GLU A 4 -14.35 10.53 -29.03
C GLU A 4 -13.19 9.76 -28.40
N ALA A 5 -11.97 10.19 -28.74
CA ALA A 5 -10.78 9.74 -28.03
C ALA A 5 -10.94 10.16 -26.56
N GLU A 6 -11.02 9.17 -25.67
CA GLU A 6 -11.00 9.40 -24.22
C GLU A 6 -9.84 10.33 -23.87
N PRO A 7 -10.03 11.31 -22.97
CA PRO A 7 -8.96 12.21 -22.59
C PRO A 7 -7.85 11.41 -21.93
N GLN A 8 -6.72 11.28 -22.61
CA GLN A 8 -5.50 10.73 -22.03
C GLN A 8 -5.10 11.62 -20.86
N GLN A 9 -5.46 11.20 -19.63
CA GLN A 9 -5.12 11.94 -18.43
C GLN A 9 -3.59 12.06 -18.36
N LYS A 10 -3.08 13.28 -18.46
CA LYS A 10 -1.65 13.57 -18.32
C LYS A 10 -1.25 13.26 -16.88
N ILE A 11 -0.59 12.13 -16.66
CA ILE A 11 -0.09 11.72 -15.35
C ILE A 11 1.12 12.62 -15.01
N ILE A 12 0.95 13.52 -14.04
CA ILE A 12 2.03 14.37 -13.52
C ILE A 12 2.44 13.84 -12.15
N ILE A 13 3.51 13.05 -12.10
CA ILE A 13 3.97 12.35 -10.89
C ILE A 13 4.72 13.30 -9.92
N THR A 14 5.01 14.54 -10.34
CA THR A 14 5.82 15.49 -9.56
C THR A 14 5.04 16.25 -8.49
N ASP A 15 3.71 16.11 -8.44
CA ASP A 15 2.85 16.84 -7.50
C ASP A 15 2.58 15.99 -6.24
N SER A 16 3.30 16.29 -5.16
CA SER A 16 3.17 15.56 -3.89
C SER A 16 1.81 15.73 -3.21
N LEU A 17 1.05 16.80 -3.50
CA LEU A 17 -0.30 16.97 -2.96
C LEU A 17 -1.28 16.00 -3.63
N LYS A 18 -1.13 15.77 -4.94
CA LYS A 18 -1.94 14.79 -5.69
C LYS A 18 -1.65 13.34 -5.31
N MET A 19 -0.43 13.03 -4.87
CA MET A 19 -0.06 11.68 -4.44
C MET A 19 -1.03 11.13 -3.38
N TYR A 20 -1.39 11.94 -2.39
CA TYR A 20 -2.32 11.51 -1.35
C TYR A 20 -3.71 11.23 -1.93
N GLU A 21 -4.22 12.10 -2.80
CA GLU A 21 -5.53 11.94 -3.44
C GLU A 21 -5.57 10.69 -4.33
N ASP A 22 -4.49 10.41 -5.06
CA ASP A 22 -4.35 9.25 -5.93
C ASP A 22 -4.24 7.94 -5.13
N MET A 23 -3.59 7.96 -3.96
CA MET A 23 -3.40 6.75 -3.12
C MET A 23 -4.54 6.50 -2.13
N SER A 24 -5.25 7.54 -1.70
CA SER A 24 -6.31 7.44 -0.67
C SER A 24 -7.40 6.42 -1.00
N PRO A 25 -7.87 6.26 -2.27
CA PRO A 25 -8.90 5.26 -2.60
C PRO A 25 -8.46 3.82 -2.33
N TYR A 26 -7.15 3.56 -2.38
CA TYR A 26 -6.56 2.23 -2.18
C TYR A 26 -6.19 1.97 -0.72
N TYR A 27 -6.35 2.96 0.17
CA TYR A 27 -6.10 2.79 1.60
C TYR A 27 -6.95 1.67 2.19
N LEU A 28 -6.31 0.67 2.79
CA LEU A 28 -6.92 -0.54 3.36
C LEU A 28 -7.70 -1.42 2.36
N ARG A 29 -7.52 -1.20 1.04
CA ARG A 29 -8.05 -2.06 -0.01
C ARG A 29 -7.05 -3.14 -0.37
N GLU A 30 -7.55 -4.30 -0.77
CA GLU A 30 -6.72 -5.37 -1.32
C GLU A 30 -6.01 -4.94 -2.62
N THR A 31 -6.64 -4.06 -3.40
CA THR A 31 -6.05 -3.50 -4.61
C THR A 31 -4.71 -2.81 -4.32
N PHE A 32 -3.65 -3.28 -4.98
CA PHE A 32 -2.26 -2.83 -4.81
C PHE A 32 -1.61 -3.12 -3.44
N SER A 33 -2.32 -3.77 -2.51
CA SER A 33 -1.72 -4.23 -1.26
C SER A 33 -0.72 -5.35 -1.53
N ASP A 34 0.49 -5.17 -1.02
CA ASP A 34 1.62 -6.08 -1.15
C ASP A 34 2.01 -6.75 0.18
N ILE A 35 1.24 -6.49 1.24
CA ILE A 35 1.33 -7.11 2.55
C ILE A 35 -0.05 -7.20 3.23
N GLN A 36 -0.25 -8.27 3.99
CA GLN A 36 -1.39 -8.45 4.90
C GLN A 36 -0.87 -8.51 6.33
N LEU A 37 -1.50 -7.75 7.23
CA LEU A 37 -1.27 -7.85 8.66
C LEU A 37 -2.41 -8.70 9.26
N ILE A 38 -2.05 -9.84 9.84
CA ILE A 38 -3.00 -10.75 10.48
C ILE A 38 -3.03 -10.41 11.97
N LEU A 39 -4.19 -9.97 12.47
CA LEU A 39 -4.45 -9.68 13.87
C LEU A 39 -5.59 -10.55 14.36
N SER A 40 -5.25 -11.72 14.92
CA SER A 40 -6.21 -12.70 15.42
C SER A 40 -7.23 -13.12 14.34
N ASP A 41 -8.45 -12.58 14.39
CA ASP A 41 -9.55 -12.85 13.46
C ASP A 41 -9.66 -11.85 12.30
N LYS A 42 -8.77 -10.84 12.25
CA LYS A 42 -8.82 -9.76 11.25
C LYS A 42 -7.60 -9.78 10.34
N ILE A 43 -7.86 -9.49 9.07
CA ILE A 43 -6.83 -9.27 8.06
C ILE A 43 -6.89 -7.80 7.64
N ILE A 44 -5.76 -7.11 7.73
CA ILE A 44 -5.59 -5.73 7.27
C ILE A 44 -4.72 -5.75 6.02
N HIS A 45 -5.28 -5.36 4.89
CA HIS A 45 -4.54 -5.13 3.65
C HIS A 45 -3.79 -3.80 3.74
N ALA A 46 -2.49 -3.82 3.48
CA ALA A 46 -1.63 -2.65 3.60
C ALA A 46 -0.55 -2.61 2.51
N HIS A 47 0.19 -1.50 2.52
CA HIS A 47 1.23 -1.22 1.53
C HIS A 47 2.59 -1.10 2.23
N LYS A 48 3.56 -1.93 1.85
CA LYS A 48 4.92 -1.99 2.44
C LYS A 48 5.59 -0.64 2.44
N ILE A 49 5.51 0.10 1.33
CA ILE A 49 6.12 1.43 1.20
C ILE A 49 5.57 2.43 2.22
N VAL A 50 4.26 2.38 2.48
CA VAL A 50 3.60 3.26 3.46
C VAL A 50 4.00 2.85 4.87
N LEU A 51 4.02 1.55 5.18
CA LEU A 51 4.43 1.06 6.50
C LEU A 51 5.91 1.39 6.79
N ALA A 52 6.81 1.15 5.85
CA ALA A 52 8.23 1.46 5.96
C ALA A 52 8.45 2.97 6.17
N ALA A 53 7.83 3.81 5.34
CA ALA A 53 7.97 5.26 5.44
C ALA A 53 7.45 5.84 6.77
N ARG A 54 6.54 5.14 7.46
CA ARG A 54 5.87 5.64 8.68
C ARG A 54 6.33 4.93 9.97
N CYS A 55 7.05 3.82 9.88
CA CYS A 55 7.43 3.01 11.03
C CYS A 55 8.79 2.35 10.81
N LYS A 56 9.80 2.76 11.60
CA LYS A 56 11.17 2.22 11.53
C LYS A 56 11.25 0.71 11.74
N TYR A 57 10.34 0.14 12.53
CA TYR A 57 10.25 -1.32 12.69
C TYR A 57 9.90 -1.98 11.36
N PHE A 58 8.85 -1.50 10.67
CA PHE A 58 8.48 -2.03 9.37
C PHE A 58 9.50 -1.69 8.29
N GLU A 59 10.13 -0.52 8.34
CA GLU A 59 11.24 -0.15 7.45
C GLU A 59 12.36 -1.20 7.52
N SER A 60 12.85 -1.46 8.74
CA SER A 60 13.91 -2.45 8.97
C SER A 60 13.45 -3.85 8.58
N LEU A 61 12.26 -4.25 9.00
CA LEU A 61 11.70 -5.58 8.71
C LEU A 61 11.57 -5.83 7.21
N LEU A 62 11.13 -4.84 6.44
CA LEU A 62 10.83 -4.98 5.01
C LEU A 62 12.06 -4.75 4.11
N MET A 63 13.06 -3.99 4.57
CA MET A 63 14.32 -3.80 3.83
C MET A 63 15.27 -4.99 3.96
N ILE A 64 15.28 -5.68 5.10
CA ILE A 64 16.28 -6.72 5.39
C ILE A 64 15.91 -8.04 4.70
N GLU A 65 14.63 -8.44 4.65
CA GLU A 65 14.25 -9.76 4.09
C GLU A 65 12.92 -9.73 3.27
N PRO A 66 12.97 -9.80 1.92
CA PRO A 66 11.78 -9.62 1.08
C PRO A 66 10.79 -10.80 1.06
N LYS A 67 10.99 -11.87 1.84
CA LYS A 67 10.16 -13.10 1.80
C LYS A 67 9.98 -13.74 3.17
N GLN A 68 9.11 -13.23 4.03
CA GLN A 68 8.65 -14.00 5.20
C GLN A 68 7.16 -13.79 5.50
N VAL A 69 6.43 -14.90 5.61
CA VAL A 69 5.15 -14.99 6.34
C VAL A 69 5.55 -15.20 7.81
N ARG A 70 5.31 -14.21 8.67
CA ARG A 70 5.55 -14.32 10.11
C ARG A 70 4.22 -14.39 10.83
N GLU A 71 3.89 -15.56 11.34
CA GLU A 71 2.77 -15.76 12.25
C GLU A 71 3.22 -15.34 13.66
N CYS A 72 2.75 -14.19 14.15
CA CYS A 72 2.99 -13.80 15.53
C CYS A 72 1.75 -14.12 16.37
N SER A 73 1.80 -15.27 17.05
CA SER A 73 0.83 -15.63 18.09
C SER A 73 1.16 -14.85 19.37
N TRP A 74 0.67 -13.63 19.49
CA TRP A 74 0.68 -12.91 20.76
C TRP A 74 -0.49 -13.42 21.60
N LYS A 75 -0.20 -14.28 22.58
CA LYS A 75 -1.13 -14.56 23.67
C LYS A 75 -0.96 -13.44 24.70
N CYS A 76 -2.00 -12.63 24.85
CA CYS A 76 -2.15 -11.70 25.98
C CYS A 76 -2.19 -12.49 27.30
#